data_AF-A0A0F2JDM1-F1
#
_entry.id   AF-A0A0F2JDM1-F1
#
_cell.length_a   1.000
_cell.length_b   1.000
_cell.length_c   1.000
_cell.angle_alpha   90.00
_cell.angle_beta   90.00
_cell.angle_gamma   90.00
#
_symmetry.space_group_name_H-M   'P 1'
#
loop_
_entity.id
_entity.type
_entity.pdbx_description
1 polymer ?
#
loop_
_entity_poly.entity_id
_entity_poly.type
_entity_poly.pdbx_seq_one_letter_code
_entity_poly.pdbx_strand_id
1 'polypeptide(L)'
;MFNQPIEPIDTCGCSDTGYLTTRTIPIDLAHGVGQIENVPVYHCRSSACEEFTLPTVVARRIEEIAEQMEETKLDKVVFTWVNHPEPSLGPLSDTSFDSIQEVHIQAFTLQFVGREYEDAHVILVVPGQSIFLKSMLEDTEYYLLRYEAEIRTEGTWFSFYKFYYDEPDFTYEDFLEWSEEGHLKEIGRITMDEVEEALTDEFGEWA
;
A
#
# COMPACT_ATOMS: atom_id res chain seq x y z
N MET A 1 -18.88 12.08 -32.27
CA MET A 1 -18.44 10.69 -32.06
C MET A 1 -17.66 10.70 -30.76
N PHE A 2 -18.24 10.06 -29.75
CA PHE A 2 -17.76 9.77 -28.38
C PHE A 2 -16.89 10.81 -27.66
N ASN A 3 -17.57 11.77 -27.01
CA ASN A 3 -17.11 12.50 -25.82
C ASN A 3 -17.64 11.74 -24.58
N GLN A 4 -16.84 10.86 -23.99
CA GLN A 4 -17.07 10.39 -22.62
C GLN A 4 -15.71 10.33 -21.92
N PRO A 5 -15.50 11.05 -20.80
CA PRO A 5 -14.40 10.75 -19.91
C PRO A 5 -14.61 9.33 -19.35
N ILE A 6 -13.53 8.58 -19.30
CA ILE A 6 -13.46 7.22 -18.79
C ILE A 6 -13.65 7.33 -17.27
N GLU A 7 -14.77 6.83 -16.77
CA GLU A 7 -15.07 6.78 -15.33
C GLU A 7 -14.57 5.45 -14.75
N PRO A 8 -13.88 5.47 -13.60
CA PRO A 8 -13.28 4.29 -12.99
C PRO A 8 -14.32 3.24 -12.61
N ILE A 9 -13.97 1.97 -12.79
CA ILE A 9 -14.89 0.84 -12.62
C ILE A 9 -15.06 0.49 -11.13
N ASP A 10 -16.32 0.55 -10.73
CA ASP A 10 -16.84 0.30 -9.41
C ASP A 10 -16.99 -1.20 -9.09
N THR A 11 -16.19 -1.72 -8.16
CA THR A 11 -16.25 -3.13 -7.73
C THR A 11 -17.20 -3.39 -6.55
N CYS A 12 -17.74 -2.35 -5.91
CA CYS A 12 -18.66 -2.39 -4.75
C CYS A 12 -20.08 -1.89 -5.05
N GLY A 13 -20.32 -1.30 -6.23
CA GLY A 13 -21.54 -0.54 -6.52
C GLY A 13 -21.57 0.87 -5.91
N CYS A 14 -20.42 1.40 -5.47
CA CYS A 14 -20.24 2.68 -4.79
C CYS A 14 -19.44 3.77 -5.56
N SER A 15 -19.04 3.51 -6.80
CA SER A 15 -18.37 4.40 -7.77
C SER A 15 -17.02 4.98 -7.30
N ASP A 16 -16.31 4.24 -6.46
CA ASP A 16 -15.08 4.68 -5.79
C ASP A 16 -14.00 3.59 -5.94
N THR A 17 -12.85 3.96 -6.51
CA THR A 17 -11.62 3.16 -6.43
C THR A 17 -11.11 3.26 -5.01
N GLY A 18 -11.56 2.33 -4.17
CA GLY A 18 -11.22 2.26 -2.76
C GLY A 18 -9.71 2.33 -2.50
N TYR A 19 -9.30 2.89 -1.37
CA TYR A 19 -7.89 2.91 -0.98
C TYR A 19 -7.48 1.53 -0.43
N LEU A 20 -6.21 1.15 -0.59
CA LEU A 20 -5.68 -0.02 0.09
C LEU A 20 -5.61 0.29 1.59
N THR A 21 -6.28 -0.55 2.38
CA THR A 21 -6.19 -0.56 3.83
C THR A 21 -5.74 -1.93 4.30
N THR A 22 -5.55 -2.12 5.61
CA THR A 22 -5.21 -3.42 6.17
C THR A 22 -6.36 -4.02 6.96
N ARG A 23 -6.55 -5.34 6.86
CA ARG A 23 -7.49 -6.10 7.71
C ARG A 23 -6.86 -7.39 8.21
N THR A 24 -7.37 -7.87 9.34
CA THR A 24 -7.12 -9.25 9.77
C THR A 24 -8.11 -10.18 9.07
N ILE A 25 -7.61 -11.16 8.32
CA ILE A 25 -8.44 -12.13 7.60
C ILE A 25 -8.34 -13.50 8.28
N PRO A 26 -9.47 -14.13 8.65
CA PRO A 26 -9.47 -15.50 9.11
C PRO A 26 -9.23 -16.46 7.93
N ILE A 27 -8.47 -17.52 8.18
CA ILE A 27 -8.19 -18.55 7.17
C ILE A 27 -8.42 -19.95 7.73
N ASP A 28 -9.01 -20.82 6.93
CA ASP A 28 -9.19 -22.22 7.30
C ASP A 28 -7.90 -23.00 7.05
N LEU A 29 -7.35 -23.60 8.09
CA LEU A 29 -6.14 -24.44 8.05
C LEU A 29 -6.51 -25.86 8.50
N ALA A 30 -5.70 -26.85 8.09
CA ALA A 30 -5.91 -28.25 8.48
C ALA A 30 -5.95 -28.47 10.01
N HIS A 31 -5.28 -27.61 10.80
CA HIS A 31 -5.24 -27.68 12.26
C HIS A 31 -6.23 -26.75 12.99
N GLY A 32 -7.03 -25.97 12.28
CA GLY A 32 -8.01 -25.06 12.86
C GLY A 32 -8.17 -23.76 12.08
N VAL A 33 -8.74 -22.74 12.72
CA VAL A 33 -8.87 -21.41 12.11
C VAL A 33 -7.63 -20.59 12.45
N GLY A 34 -6.89 -20.19 11.42
CA GLY A 34 -5.78 -19.26 11.50
C GLY A 34 -6.19 -17.81 11.26
N GLN A 35 -5.28 -16.88 11.51
CA GLN A 35 -5.46 -15.45 11.23
C GLN A 35 -4.23 -14.87 10.54
N ILE A 36 -4.46 -14.14 9.44
CA ILE A 36 -3.44 -13.32 8.79
C ILE A 36 -3.74 -11.87 9.12
N GLU A 37 -2.84 -11.22 9.86
CA GLU A 37 -2.94 -9.82 10.25
C GLU A 37 -2.35 -8.92 9.15
N ASN A 38 -2.79 -7.67 9.08
CA ASN A 38 -2.29 -6.65 8.15
C ASN A 38 -2.44 -6.98 6.64
N VAL A 39 -3.49 -7.71 6.26
CA VAL A 39 -3.74 -8.04 4.85
C VAL A 39 -4.20 -6.81 4.08
N PRO A 40 -3.54 -6.42 2.97
CA PRO A 40 -3.97 -5.33 2.12
C PRO A 40 -5.31 -5.64 1.43
N VAL A 41 -6.30 -4.78 1.62
CA VAL A 41 -7.63 -4.92 1.01
C VAL A 41 -8.07 -3.59 0.42
N TYR A 42 -8.76 -3.63 -0.72
CA TYR A 42 -9.47 -2.47 -1.22
C TYR A 42 -10.69 -2.22 -0.34
N HIS A 43 -10.82 -0.99 0.17
CA HIS A 43 -11.94 -0.58 1.01
C HIS A 43 -12.59 0.69 0.47
N CYS A 44 -13.92 0.70 0.46
CA CYS A 44 -14.71 1.86 0.06
C CYS A 44 -14.48 3.05 1.01
N ARG A 45 -14.46 4.29 0.51
CA ARG A 45 -14.39 5.51 1.35
C ARG A 45 -15.61 5.74 2.22
N SER A 46 -16.72 5.02 1.99
CA SER A 46 -17.90 5.09 2.85
C SER A 46 -17.64 4.38 4.17
N SER A 47 -17.62 5.15 5.26
CA SER A 47 -17.53 4.62 6.63
C SER A 47 -18.70 3.71 7.04
N ALA A 48 -19.75 3.63 6.21
CA ALA A 48 -20.89 2.75 6.40
C ALA A 48 -20.80 1.45 5.57
N CYS A 49 -19.80 1.30 4.71
CA CYS A 49 -19.59 0.11 3.89
C CYS A 49 -18.57 -0.80 4.57
N GLU A 50 -18.99 -1.95 5.10
CA GLU A 50 -18.08 -2.92 5.71
C GLU A 50 -17.41 -3.87 4.68
N GLU A 51 -17.86 -3.80 3.43
CA GLU A 51 -17.38 -4.62 2.32
C GLU A 51 -15.93 -4.25 1.96
N PHE A 52 -15.20 -5.26 1.52
CA PHE A 52 -13.83 -5.12 1.03
C PHE A 52 -13.60 -6.09 -0.11
N THR A 53 -12.66 -5.76 -0.97
CA THR A 53 -12.22 -6.63 -2.05
C THR A 53 -10.74 -6.93 -1.87
N LEU A 54 -10.36 -8.19 -2.09
CA LEU A 54 -8.96 -8.60 -2.05
C LEU A 54 -8.32 -8.32 -3.42
N PRO A 55 -7.17 -7.62 -3.47
CA PRO A 55 -6.33 -7.59 -4.66
C PRO A 55 -6.00 -9.01 -5.11
N THR A 56 -5.97 -9.28 -6.41
CA THR A 56 -5.75 -10.66 -6.91
C THR A 56 -4.38 -11.20 -6.47
N VAL A 57 -3.36 -10.33 -6.49
CA VAL A 57 -2.01 -10.64 -6.01
C VAL A 57 -1.98 -10.96 -4.51
N VAL A 58 -2.82 -10.27 -3.70
CA VAL A 58 -2.93 -10.52 -2.27
C VAL A 58 -3.63 -11.85 -2.03
N ALA A 59 -4.69 -12.16 -2.76
CA ALA A 59 -5.38 -13.45 -2.66
C ALA A 59 -4.42 -14.62 -2.94
N ARG A 60 -3.65 -14.53 -4.03
CA ARG A 60 -2.60 -15.53 -4.34
C ARG A 60 -1.57 -15.63 -3.22
N ARG A 61 -1.14 -14.48 -2.66
CA ARG A 61 -0.16 -14.45 -1.59
C ARG A 61 -0.69 -15.05 -0.28
N ILE A 62 -1.97 -14.85 0.03
CA ILE A 62 -2.65 -15.47 1.18
C ILE A 62 -2.61 -16.99 1.07
N GLU A 63 -2.81 -17.55 -0.11
CA GLU A 63 -2.73 -19.01 -0.32
C GLU A 63 -1.33 -19.55 0.01
N GLU A 64 -0.27 -18.86 -0.45
CA GLU A 64 1.12 -19.21 -0.13
C GLU A 64 1.42 -19.10 1.37
N ILE A 65 0.93 -18.04 2.02
CA ILE A 65 1.06 -17.85 3.47
C ILE A 65 0.30 -18.97 4.22
N ALA A 66 -0.89 -19.36 3.75
CA ALA A 66 -1.67 -20.44 4.35
C ALA A 66 -0.90 -21.76 4.32
N GLU A 67 -0.31 -22.11 3.17
CA GLU A 67 0.53 -23.29 3.02
C GLU A 67 1.70 -23.27 4.02
N GLN A 68 2.36 -22.13 4.19
CA GLN A 68 3.43 -21.96 5.18
C GLN A 68 2.93 -22.11 6.62
N MET A 69 1.76 -21.55 6.93
CA MET A 69 1.14 -21.70 8.26
C MET A 69 0.81 -23.17 8.55
N GLU A 70 0.40 -23.95 7.55
CA GLU A 70 0.17 -25.39 7.71
C GLU A 70 1.48 -26.16 7.95
N GLU A 71 2.52 -25.89 7.15
CA GLU A 71 3.83 -26.53 7.31
C GLU A 71 4.46 -26.25 8.68
N THR A 72 4.29 -25.02 9.17
CA THR A 72 4.89 -24.54 10.43
C THR A 72 3.95 -24.64 11.64
N LYS A 73 2.69 -25.05 11.43
CA LYS A 73 1.63 -25.13 12.45
C LYS A 73 1.41 -23.83 13.20
N LEU A 74 1.43 -22.71 12.47
CA LEU A 74 1.12 -21.40 13.01
C LEU A 74 -0.38 -21.13 12.94
N ASP A 75 -0.92 -20.51 14.00
CA ASP A 75 -2.31 -20.05 14.05
C ASP A 75 -2.44 -18.57 13.69
N LYS A 76 -1.32 -17.84 13.70
CA LYS A 76 -1.25 -16.40 13.44
C LYS A 76 0.00 -16.03 12.66
N VAL A 77 -0.14 -15.13 11.69
CA VAL A 77 0.97 -14.56 10.92
C VAL A 77 0.63 -13.15 10.46
N VAL A 78 1.64 -12.34 10.19
CA VAL A 78 1.47 -11.01 9.57
C VAL A 78 1.66 -11.16 8.05
N PHE A 79 0.80 -10.50 7.27
CA PHE A 79 0.91 -10.50 5.82
C PHE A 79 2.26 -9.93 5.38
N THR A 80 2.94 -10.64 4.48
CA THR A 80 4.22 -10.23 3.88
C THR A 80 4.14 -10.41 2.38
N TRP A 81 4.72 -9.49 1.62
CA TRP A 81 4.69 -9.56 0.14
C TRP A 81 5.68 -10.57 -0.45
N VAL A 82 6.77 -10.85 0.27
CA VAL A 82 7.82 -11.78 -0.14
C VAL A 82 7.84 -12.95 0.82
N ASN A 83 8.12 -14.15 0.30
CA ASN A 83 8.52 -15.29 1.12
C ASN A 83 9.78 -14.93 1.90
N HIS A 84 9.63 -14.44 3.13
CA HIS A 84 10.74 -14.47 4.06
C HIS A 84 11.05 -15.95 4.34
N PRO A 85 12.24 -16.44 4.00
CA PRO A 85 12.65 -17.76 4.44
C PRO A 85 12.79 -17.69 5.95
N GLU A 86 12.00 -18.52 6.63
CA GLU A 86 11.91 -18.74 8.08
C GLU A 86 11.00 -17.78 8.87
N PRO A 87 9.91 -18.28 9.50
CA PRO A 87 9.44 -17.66 10.73
C PRO A 87 10.58 -17.79 11.74
N SER A 88 11.01 -16.68 12.33
CA SER A 88 11.97 -16.70 13.41
C SER A 88 11.39 -17.54 14.57
N LEU A 89 11.82 -18.81 14.64
CA LEU A 89 11.59 -19.71 15.77
C LEU A 89 12.44 -19.29 16.99
N GLY A 90 12.38 -18.00 17.33
CA GLY A 90 12.89 -17.45 18.57
C GLY A 90 11.75 -17.39 19.60
N PRO A 91 12.03 -17.63 20.89
CA PRO A 91 11.06 -17.24 21.93
C PRO A 91 10.79 -15.76 21.73
N LEU A 92 9.51 -15.35 21.68
CA LEU A 92 9.04 -13.96 21.62
C LEU A 92 9.99 -13.03 22.40
N SER A 93 11.00 -12.48 21.73
CA SER A 93 12.07 -11.73 22.36
C SER A 93 11.86 -10.28 21.97
N ASP A 94 11.23 -9.51 22.85
CA ASP A 94 11.29 -8.04 22.89
C ASP A 94 11.17 -7.29 21.54
N THR A 95 10.37 -7.79 20.59
CA THR A 95 10.01 -7.10 19.33
C THR A 95 8.87 -6.08 19.50
N SER A 96 8.64 -5.60 20.73
CA SER A 96 7.67 -4.53 20.97
C SER A 96 8.09 -3.19 20.34
N PHE A 97 9.32 -3.07 19.82
CA PHE A 97 9.78 -1.88 19.09
C PHE A 97 9.38 -1.89 17.60
N ASP A 98 9.43 -3.03 16.91
CA ASP A 98 9.08 -3.11 15.48
C ASP A 98 7.57 -2.93 15.25
N SER A 99 6.73 -3.54 16.09
CA SER A 99 5.27 -3.41 15.96
C SER A 99 4.76 -1.99 16.17
N ILE A 100 5.35 -1.22 17.09
CA ILE A 100 4.95 0.19 17.32
C ILE A 100 5.39 1.06 16.15
N GLN A 101 6.60 0.85 15.63
CA GLN A 101 7.09 1.61 14.47
C GLN A 101 6.28 1.28 13.22
N GLU A 102 5.96 0.00 12.98
CA GLU A 102 5.06 -0.41 11.89
C GLU A 102 3.67 0.26 12.02
N VAL A 103 3.08 0.26 13.21
CA VAL A 103 1.79 0.93 13.46
C VAL A 103 1.89 2.43 13.21
N HIS A 104 3.00 3.08 13.60
CA HIS A 104 3.21 4.50 13.33
C HIS A 104 3.34 4.81 11.84
N ILE A 105 4.09 4.00 11.07
CA ILE A 105 4.25 4.21 9.62
C ILE A 105 2.93 3.93 8.89
N GLN A 106 2.18 2.92 9.34
CA GLN A 106 0.82 2.66 8.83
C GLN A 106 -0.11 3.84 9.08
N ALA A 107 -0.16 4.36 10.31
CA ALA A 107 -0.97 5.52 10.65
C ALA A 107 -0.55 6.77 9.86
N PHE A 108 0.77 6.98 9.72
CA PHE A 108 1.35 8.08 8.95
C PHE A 108 0.95 8.01 7.48
N THR A 109 1.12 6.87 6.82
CA THR A 109 0.76 6.71 5.40
C THR A 109 -0.74 6.86 5.17
N LEU A 110 -1.57 6.31 6.07
CA LEU A 110 -3.03 6.41 5.99
C LEU A 110 -3.56 7.85 6.10
N GLN A 111 -2.83 8.78 6.72
CA GLN A 111 -3.28 10.17 6.82
C GLN A 111 -3.37 10.88 5.45
N PHE A 112 -2.68 10.36 4.43
CA PHE A 112 -2.65 10.90 3.07
C PHE A 112 -3.82 10.40 2.20
N VAL A 113 -4.66 9.50 2.71
CA VAL A 113 -5.81 9.00 1.95
C VAL A 113 -6.73 10.15 1.56
N GLY A 114 -6.95 10.31 0.25
CA GLY A 114 -7.80 11.37 -0.30
C GLY A 114 -7.21 12.78 -0.18
N ARG A 115 -5.90 12.91 0.09
CA ARG A 115 -5.20 14.20 0.11
C ARG A 115 -5.09 14.76 -1.31
N GLU A 116 -5.31 16.07 -1.44
CA GLU A 116 -5.17 16.83 -2.67
C GLU A 116 -4.16 17.97 -2.46
N TYR A 117 -3.39 18.27 -3.50
CA TYR A 117 -2.43 19.35 -3.65
C TYR A 117 -2.77 20.13 -4.92
N GLU A 118 -2.21 21.33 -5.11
CA GLU A 118 -2.55 22.18 -6.27
C GLU A 118 -2.34 21.44 -7.61
N ASP A 119 -1.21 20.74 -7.74
CA ASP A 119 -0.79 20.08 -8.98
C ASP A 119 -0.86 18.54 -8.93
N ALA A 120 -1.32 17.94 -7.83
CA ALA A 120 -1.41 16.47 -7.69
C ALA A 120 -2.47 16.02 -6.69
N HIS A 121 -2.95 14.79 -6.82
CA HIS A 121 -3.82 14.17 -5.82
C HIS A 121 -3.37 12.74 -5.50
N VAL A 122 -3.59 12.33 -4.24
CA VAL A 122 -3.31 10.97 -3.80
C VAL A 122 -4.37 10.03 -4.37
N ILE A 123 -3.92 9.09 -5.20
CA ILE A 123 -4.79 8.10 -5.85
C ILE A 123 -4.83 6.77 -5.10
N LEU A 124 -3.75 6.42 -4.40
CA LEU A 124 -3.61 5.15 -3.71
C LEU A 124 -2.63 5.27 -2.54
N VAL A 125 -2.96 4.64 -1.42
CA VAL A 125 -2.06 4.49 -0.26
C VAL A 125 -1.96 3.02 0.07
N VAL A 126 -0.75 2.49 0.21
CA VAL A 126 -0.47 1.16 0.77
C VAL A 126 0.04 1.35 2.20
N PRO A 127 -0.75 0.97 3.22
CA PRO A 127 -0.41 1.28 4.61
C PRO A 127 0.95 0.70 5.00
N GLY A 128 1.79 1.55 5.59
CA GLY A 128 3.11 1.17 6.05
C GLY A 128 4.15 1.07 4.95
N GLN A 129 3.78 1.35 3.68
CA GLN A 129 4.65 1.07 2.54
C GLN A 129 4.74 2.22 1.56
N SER A 130 3.63 2.66 0.98
CA SER A 130 3.67 3.53 -0.20
C SER A 130 2.52 4.53 -0.26
N ILE A 131 2.78 5.70 -0.84
CA ILE A 131 1.77 6.69 -1.23
C ILE A 131 1.96 6.99 -2.71
N PHE A 132 0.90 6.84 -3.49
CA PHE A 132 0.89 7.12 -4.92
C PHE A 132 0.08 8.39 -5.20
N LEU A 133 0.67 9.28 -5.98
CA LEU A 133 0.05 10.52 -6.41
C LEU A 133 -0.03 10.56 -7.93
N LYS A 134 -1.09 11.17 -8.45
CA LYS A 134 -1.26 11.46 -9.87
C LYS A 134 -1.18 12.96 -10.09
N SER A 135 -0.42 13.37 -11.09
CA SER A 135 -0.34 14.76 -11.53
C SER A 135 -1.70 15.24 -12.06
N MET A 136 -2.06 16.48 -11.73
CA MET A 136 -3.18 17.20 -12.35
C MET A 136 -2.74 17.92 -13.64
N LEU A 137 -1.43 18.02 -13.89
CA LEU A 137 -0.87 18.70 -15.05
C LEU A 137 -0.71 17.75 -16.25
N GLU A 138 -0.42 16.48 -16.01
CA GLU A 138 -0.23 15.45 -17.04
C GLU A 138 -0.87 14.12 -16.63
N ASP A 139 -1.81 13.63 -17.42
CA ASP A 139 -2.66 12.47 -17.09
C ASP A 139 -1.91 11.14 -16.94
N THR A 140 -0.72 11.04 -17.54
CA THR A 140 0.13 9.85 -17.51
C THR A 140 1.24 9.97 -16.48
N GLU A 141 1.33 11.07 -15.75
CA GLU A 141 2.42 11.34 -14.83
C GLU A 141 2.02 11.00 -13.38
N TYR A 142 2.84 10.16 -12.77
CA TYR A 142 2.62 9.63 -11.43
C TYR A 142 3.87 9.76 -10.56
N TYR A 143 3.61 9.75 -9.27
CA TYR A 143 4.62 9.87 -8.23
C TYR A 143 4.40 8.81 -7.16
N LEU A 144 5.50 8.34 -6.58
CA LEU A 144 5.49 7.31 -5.55
C LEU A 144 6.42 7.73 -4.40
N LEU A 145 5.87 7.82 -3.20
CA LEU A 145 6.61 7.84 -1.95
C LEU A 145 6.65 6.44 -1.37
N ARG A 146 7.83 5.84 -1.25
CA ARG A 146 8.02 4.48 -0.74
C ARG A 146 8.87 4.47 0.51
N TYR A 147 8.34 3.89 1.59
CA TYR A 147 9.06 3.67 2.84
C TYR A 147 10.28 2.76 2.63
N GLU A 148 11.44 3.14 3.16
CA GLU A 148 12.67 2.33 3.13
C GLU A 148 12.95 1.72 4.52
N ALA A 149 12.58 0.45 4.71
CA ALA A 149 12.78 -0.26 5.98
C ALA A 149 14.25 -0.59 6.31
N GLU A 150 15.13 -0.64 5.31
CA GLU A 150 16.48 -1.21 5.45
C GLU A 150 17.62 -0.19 5.55
N ILE A 151 17.34 1.11 5.55
CA ILE A 151 18.44 2.07 5.64
C ILE A 151 19.02 2.02 7.06
N ARG A 152 20.30 1.66 7.18
CA ARG A 152 21.07 1.67 8.44
C ARG A 152 21.35 3.09 8.96
N THR A 153 20.51 4.06 8.60
CA THR A 153 20.57 5.45 9.02
C THR A 153 19.46 5.72 10.02
N GLU A 154 19.75 6.54 11.02
CA GLU A 154 18.77 6.99 12.00
C GLU A 154 17.61 7.72 11.30
N GLY A 155 16.37 7.44 11.71
CA GLY A 155 15.15 8.06 11.16
C GLY A 155 14.28 7.14 10.29
N THR A 156 13.06 7.59 9.99
CA THR A 156 12.13 6.93 9.06
C THR A 156 12.21 7.63 7.71
N TRP A 157 12.53 6.90 6.66
CA TRP A 157 12.85 7.46 5.34
C TRP A 157 11.89 7.00 4.26
N PHE A 158 11.58 7.91 3.33
CA PHE A 158 10.80 7.64 2.13
C PHE A 158 11.63 8.02 0.90
N SER A 159 11.70 7.11 -0.06
CA SER A 159 12.21 7.42 -1.38
C SER A 159 11.09 7.92 -2.26
N PHE A 160 11.34 9.06 -2.92
CA PHE A 160 10.39 9.73 -3.77
C PHE A 160 10.74 9.46 -5.23
N TYR A 161 9.79 8.89 -5.97
CA TYR A 161 9.94 8.46 -7.34
C TYR A 161 8.94 9.20 -8.23
N LYS A 162 9.33 9.41 -9.48
CA LYS A 162 8.49 9.88 -10.57
C LYS A 162 8.47 8.83 -11.68
N PHE A 163 7.30 8.63 -12.27
CA PHE A 163 7.12 7.69 -13.37
C PHE A 163 5.97 8.08 -14.29
N TYR A 164 5.94 7.44 -15.48
CA TYR A 164 4.89 7.63 -16.47
C TYR A 164 4.16 6.31 -16.71
N TYR A 165 2.84 6.34 -16.71
CA TYR A 165 1.98 5.18 -16.87
C TYR A 165 0.81 5.53 -17.78
N ASP A 166 0.74 4.88 -18.95
CA ASP A 166 -0.17 5.26 -20.04
C ASP A 166 -1.55 4.58 -19.94
N GLU A 167 -1.73 3.56 -19.09
CA GLU A 167 -3.01 2.85 -18.98
C GLU A 167 -4.04 3.70 -18.21
N PRO A 168 -5.32 3.65 -18.62
CA PRO A 168 -6.36 4.56 -18.13
C PRO A 168 -6.75 4.32 -16.66
N ASP A 169 -6.58 3.10 -16.16
CA ASP A 169 -6.96 2.68 -14.81
C ASP A 169 -5.72 2.23 -14.04
N PHE A 170 -5.16 3.10 -13.20
CA PHE A 170 -4.04 2.74 -12.34
C PHE A 170 -4.52 1.82 -11.21
N THR A 171 -4.05 0.58 -11.20
CA THR A 171 -4.23 -0.35 -10.08
C THR A 171 -2.90 -0.72 -9.45
N TYR A 172 -2.92 -1.16 -8.19
CA TYR A 172 -1.70 -1.61 -7.53
C TYR A 172 -1.13 -2.88 -8.17
N GLU A 173 -1.99 -3.76 -8.65
CA GLU A 173 -1.61 -4.98 -9.37
C GLU A 173 -0.83 -4.65 -10.64
N ASP A 174 -1.37 -3.77 -11.47
CA ASP A 174 -0.71 -3.40 -12.73
C ASP A 174 0.61 -2.67 -12.46
N PHE A 175 0.66 -1.86 -11.40
CA PHE A 175 1.90 -1.23 -10.95
C PHE A 175 2.96 -2.24 -10.55
N LEU A 176 2.60 -3.28 -9.78
CA LEU A 176 3.57 -4.29 -9.35
C LEU A 176 4.20 -4.99 -10.56
N GLU A 177 3.38 -5.44 -11.51
CA GLU A 177 3.86 -6.08 -12.74
C GLU A 177 4.72 -5.14 -13.57
N TRP A 178 4.29 -3.89 -13.74
CA TRP A 178 5.02 -2.88 -14.52
C TRP A 178 6.34 -2.45 -13.87
N SER A 179 6.38 -2.34 -12.53
CA SER A 179 7.52 -1.78 -11.80
C SER A 179 8.76 -2.69 -11.80
N GLU A 180 8.58 -4.00 -12.04
CA GLU A 180 9.68 -4.97 -12.15
C GLU A 180 10.63 -4.66 -13.33
N GLU A 181 10.18 -3.88 -14.31
CA GLU A 181 10.96 -3.51 -15.49
C GLU A 181 11.91 -2.30 -15.28
N GLY A 182 11.93 -1.70 -14.08
CA GLY A 182 12.91 -0.66 -13.72
C GLY A 182 12.59 0.76 -14.21
N HIS A 183 11.30 1.05 -14.43
CA HIS A 183 10.82 2.32 -14.97
C HIS A 183 10.72 3.47 -13.93
N LEU A 184 11.06 3.21 -12.66
CA LEU A 184 10.98 4.20 -11.59
C LEU A 184 12.21 5.10 -11.55
N LYS A 185 12.01 6.41 -11.69
CA LYS A 185 13.07 7.40 -11.52
C LYS A 185 13.02 7.98 -10.11
N GLU A 186 14.03 7.69 -9.29
CA GLU A 186 14.18 8.35 -7.98
C GLU A 186 14.50 9.83 -8.18
N ILE A 187 13.69 10.69 -7.56
CA ILE A 187 13.85 12.14 -7.59
C ILE A 187 14.32 12.70 -6.25
N GLY A 188 14.17 11.95 -5.17
CA GLY A 188 14.69 12.34 -3.86
C GLY A 188 14.49 11.29 -2.78
N ARG A 189 15.02 11.61 -1.60
CA ARG A 189 14.80 10.88 -0.35
C ARG A 189 14.45 11.89 0.71
N ILE A 190 13.39 11.63 1.45
CA ILE A 190 12.84 12.54 2.44
C ILE A 190 12.60 11.81 3.75
N THR A 191 12.81 12.48 4.87
CA THR A 191 12.46 11.93 6.17
C THR A 191 10.96 12.05 6.41
N MET A 192 10.40 11.19 7.27
CA MET A 192 8.98 11.21 7.61
C MET A 192 8.48 12.59 8.06
N ASP A 193 9.32 13.34 8.79
CA ASP A 193 8.98 14.68 9.29
C ASP A 193 8.95 15.74 8.19
N GLU A 194 9.61 15.49 7.05
CA GLU A 194 9.71 16.42 5.91
C GLU A 194 8.73 16.09 4.78
N VAL A 195 7.99 14.97 4.84
CA VAL A 195 7.13 14.50 3.73
C VAL A 195 6.08 15.54 3.34
N GLU A 196 5.37 16.11 4.32
CA GLU A 196 4.31 17.07 4.03
C GLU A 196 4.88 18.34 3.38
N GLU A 197 5.97 18.87 3.94
CA GLU A 197 6.66 20.06 3.40
C GLU A 197 7.18 19.79 1.97
N ALA A 198 7.81 18.65 1.74
CA ALA A 198 8.32 18.29 0.42
C ALA A 198 7.20 18.10 -0.62
N LEU A 199 6.06 17.52 -0.23
CA LEU A 199 4.91 17.37 -1.12
C LEU A 199 4.26 18.73 -1.42
N THR A 200 4.14 19.60 -0.41
CA THR A 200 3.66 20.97 -0.58
C THR A 200 4.58 21.80 -1.47
N ASP A 201 5.90 21.68 -1.32
CA ASP A 201 6.87 22.39 -2.15
C ASP A 201 6.86 21.91 -3.61
N GLU A 202 6.66 20.62 -3.84
CA GLU A 202 6.61 20.03 -5.19
C GLU A 202 5.27 20.30 -5.90
N PHE A 203 4.14 20.22 -5.18
CA PHE A 203 2.80 20.22 -5.78
C PHE A 203 1.92 21.41 -5.38
N GLY A 204 2.40 22.33 -4.56
CA GLY A 204 1.63 23.48 -4.06
C GLY A 204 0.66 23.14 -2.93
N GLU A 205 0.27 24.18 -2.17
CA GLU A 205 -0.79 24.09 -1.15
C GLU A 205 -2.17 24.12 -1.81
N TRP A 206 -3.04 23.17 -1.45
CA TRP A 206 -4.44 23.21 -1.88
C TRP A 206 -5.17 24.41 -1.23
N ALA A 207 -5.76 25.27 -2.07
CA ALA A 207 -6.40 26.54 -1.68
C ALA A 207 -7.85 26.40 -1.18
#